data_AF-A0A534SLC7-F1
#
_entry.id   AF-A0A534SLC7-F1
#
_cell.length_a   1.000
_cell.length_b   1.000
_cell.length_c   1.000
_cell.angle_alpha   90.00
_cell.angle_beta   90.00
_cell.angle_gamma   90.00
#
_symmetry.space_group_name_H-M   'P 1'
#
loop_
_entity.id
_entity.type
_entity.pdbx_description
1 polymer ?
#
loop_
_entity_poly.entity_id
_entity_poly.type
_entity_poly.pdbx_seq_one_letter_code
_entity_poly.pdbx_strand_id
1 'polypeptide(L)'
;MRNMDLDGIDVAVLSPNSPALDILWFADDPELAAAYARAQNYYMNWYASQQQGRLMWAGVIPLQDTKEAIKELHRSRELGSKALNVKATPIPGKEWWDPHFDPIFAEFEKTETPIIFHDTKTGSMGHERFANNFFFSHMVGRTIE
;
A
#
# COMPACT_ATOMS: atom_id res chain seq x y z
N MET A 1 5.30 21.73 -0.83
CA MET A 1 6.62 22.33 -0.58
C MET A 1 6.57 23.36 0.52
N ARG A 2 5.86 24.50 0.38
CA ARG A 2 5.74 25.52 1.44
C ARG A 2 5.48 24.95 2.86
N ASN A 3 4.54 24.03 3.02
CA ASN A 3 4.27 23.42 4.34
C ASN A 3 5.44 22.55 4.83
N MET A 4 6.08 21.78 3.95
CA MET A 4 7.26 20.99 4.32
C MET A 4 8.41 21.91 4.78
N ASP A 5 8.59 23.07 4.14
CA ASP A 5 9.61 24.05 4.54
C ASP A 5 9.27 24.70 5.89
N LEU A 6 8.00 25.00 6.14
CA LEU A 6 7.52 25.54 7.42
C LEU A 6 7.68 24.53 8.56
N ASP A 7 7.40 23.26 8.29
CA ASP A 7 7.45 22.18 9.28
C ASP A 7 8.86 21.56 9.41
N GLY A 8 9.84 22.02 8.63
CA GLY A 8 11.22 21.50 8.65
C GLY A 8 11.34 20.05 8.16
N ILE A 9 10.41 19.59 7.32
CA ILE A 9 10.45 18.26 6.71
C ILE A 9 11.38 18.33 5.51
N ASP A 10 12.49 17.59 5.49
CA ASP A 10 13.42 17.56 4.35
C ASP A 10 12.92 16.68 3.20
N VAL A 11 12.39 15.50 3.53
CA VAL A 11 11.91 14.50 2.56
C VAL A 11 10.57 13.93 3.03
N ALA A 12 9.64 13.75 2.10
CA ALA A 12 8.41 13.01 2.34
C ALA A 12 8.33 11.78 1.43
N VAL A 13 8.02 10.62 2.00
CA VAL A 13 7.63 9.43 1.23
C VAL A 13 6.11 9.48 1.10
N LEU A 14 5.65 9.67 -0.13
CA LEU A 14 4.23 9.76 -0.44
C LEU A 14 3.62 8.36 -0.45
N SER A 15 2.59 8.17 0.36
CA SER A 15 1.69 7.03 0.26
C SER A 15 0.50 7.36 -0.65
N PRO A 16 -0.05 6.36 -1.36
CA PRO A 16 -1.31 6.53 -2.07
C PRO A 16 -2.43 6.86 -1.08
N ASN A 17 -3.48 7.53 -1.55
CA ASN A 17 -4.63 7.81 -0.70
C ASN A 17 -5.37 6.51 -0.33
N SER A 18 -6.15 6.54 0.77
CA SER A 18 -6.89 5.37 1.25
C SER A 18 -7.79 4.72 0.18
N PRO A 19 -8.51 5.48 -0.70
CA PRO A 19 -9.28 4.88 -1.79
C PRO A 19 -8.47 3.98 -2.72
N ALA A 20 -7.18 4.25 -2.94
CA ALA A 20 -6.37 3.41 -3.81
C ALA A 20 -6.12 2.01 -3.24
N LEU A 21 -5.94 1.91 -1.93
CA LEU A 21 -5.80 0.63 -1.24
C LEU A 21 -7.16 -0.09 -1.14
N ASP A 22 -8.25 0.64 -0.94
CA ASP A 22 -9.60 0.07 -0.95
C ASP A 22 -9.97 -0.50 -2.32
N ILE A 23 -9.71 0.23 -3.41
CA ILE A 23 -9.98 -0.24 -4.79
C ILE A 23 -9.23 -1.55 -5.07
N LEU A 24 -7.95 -1.62 -4.69
CA LEU A 24 -7.20 -2.86 -4.83
C LEU A 24 -7.79 -3.97 -3.97
N TRP A 25 -8.22 -3.69 -2.73
CA TRP A 25 -8.78 -4.70 -1.85
C TRP A 25 -10.12 -5.27 -2.34
N PHE A 26 -10.96 -4.43 -2.98
CA PHE A 26 -12.27 -4.82 -3.54
C PHE A 26 -12.20 -5.42 -4.94
N ALA A 27 -11.05 -5.35 -5.62
CA ALA A 27 -10.93 -5.87 -6.97
C ALA A 27 -10.94 -7.40 -6.96
N ASP A 28 -12.03 -7.99 -7.47
CA ASP A 28 -12.17 -9.44 -7.62
C ASP A 28 -11.49 -9.97 -8.91
N ASP A 29 -11.30 -9.09 -9.90
CA ASP A 29 -10.61 -9.40 -11.15
C ASP A 29 -9.10 -9.09 -11.03
N PRO A 30 -8.22 -10.11 -11.10
CA PRO A 30 -6.78 -9.91 -11.03
C PRO A 30 -6.21 -9.02 -12.13
N GLU A 31 -6.76 -9.05 -13.34
CA GLU A 31 -6.27 -8.22 -14.44
C GLU A 31 -6.59 -6.75 -14.20
N LEU A 32 -7.79 -6.47 -13.70
CA LEU A 32 -8.21 -5.14 -13.28
C LEU A 32 -7.35 -4.62 -12.13
N ALA A 33 -7.14 -5.44 -11.09
CA ALA A 33 -6.29 -5.09 -9.95
C ALA A 33 -4.86 -4.73 -10.40
N ALA A 34 -4.29 -5.55 -11.29
CA ALA A 34 -2.94 -5.32 -11.82
C ALA A 34 -2.87 -4.07 -12.71
N ALA A 35 -3.87 -3.82 -13.55
CA ALA A 35 -3.95 -2.59 -14.35
C ALA A 35 -4.07 -1.35 -13.47
N TYR A 36 -4.89 -1.42 -12.41
CA TYR A 36 -5.05 -0.33 -11.46
C TYR A 36 -3.75 -0.05 -10.69
N ALA A 37 -3.10 -1.08 -10.15
CA ALA A 37 -1.81 -0.93 -9.45
C ALA A 37 -0.76 -0.27 -10.35
N ARG A 38 -0.69 -0.70 -11.63
CA ARG A 38 0.21 -0.09 -12.62
C ARG A 38 -0.04 1.39 -12.82
N ALA A 39 -1.31 1.77 -13.00
CA ALA A 39 -1.72 3.16 -13.21
C ALA A 39 -1.43 4.02 -11.98
N GLN A 40 -1.75 3.51 -10.78
CA GLN A 40 -1.48 4.20 -9.52
C GLN A 40 0.02 4.42 -9.31
N ASN A 41 0.85 3.39 -9.52
CA ASN A 41 2.30 3.50 -9.38
C ASN A 41 2.91 4.45 -10.41
N TYR A 42 2.40 4.45 -11.65
CA TYR A 42 2.84 5.41 -12.67
C TYR A 42 2.51 6.86 -12.27
N TYR A 43 1.31 7.10 -11.74
CA TYR A 43 0.91 8.41 -11.24
C TYR A 43 1.78 8.86 -10.06
N MET A 44 2.03 7.98 -9.08
CA MET A 44 2.88 8.28 -7.93
C MET A 44 4.31 8.64 -8.34
N ASN A 45 4.88 7.89 -9.28
CA ASN A 45 6.18 8.21 -9.85
C ASN A 45 6.19 9.58 -10.54
N TRP A 46 5.21 9.83 -11.41
CA TRP A 46 5.09 11.11 -12.11
C TRP A 46 4.95 12.28 -11.11
N TYR A 47 4.13 12.12 -10.08
CA TYR A 47 3.91 13.16 -9.08
C TYR A 47 5.16 13.42 -8.24
N ALA A 48 5.84 12.38 -7.77
CA ALA A 48 7.10 12.53 -7.03
C ALA A 48 8.20 13.18 -7.89
N SER A 49 8.21 12.92 -9.20
CA SER A 49 9.18 13.53 -10.11
C SER A 49 9.04 15.05 -10.26
N GLN A 50 7.92 15.65 -9.82
CA GLN A 50 7.74 17.11 -9.81
C GLN A 50 8.68 17.81 -8.82
N GLN A 51 9.21 17.09 -7.81
CA GLN A 51 10.11 17.63 -6.78
C GLN A 51 11.15 16.56 -6.38
N GLN A 52 12.00 16.19 -7.34
CA GLN A 52 13.03 15.17 -7.15
C GLN A 52 13.93 15.51 -5.94
N GLY A 53 14.25 14.48 -5.14
CA GLY A 53 15.07 14.62 -3.93
C GLY A 53 14.27 15.05 -2.69
N ARG A 54 13.08 15.63 -2.86
CA ARG A 54 12.20 16.07 -1.76
C ARG A 54 10.95 15.23 -1.60
N LEU A 55 10.41 14.75 -2.72
CA LEU A 55 9.30 13.81 -2.75
C LEU A 55 9.82 12.45 -3.22
N MET A 56 9.62 11.46 -2.37
CA MET A 56 9.77 10.04 -2.67
C MET A 56 8.37 9.42 -2.70
N TRP A 57 8.23 8.20 -3.20
CA TRP A 57 6.93 7.54 -3.26
C TRP A 57 7.01 6.08 -2.87
N ALA A 58 5.93 5.58 -2.29
CA ALA A 58 5.70 4.18 -2.03
C ALA A 58 4.55 3.70 -2.94
N GLY A 59 4.76 2.59 -3.62
CA GLY A 59 3.81 2.05 -4.59
C GLY A 59 2.73 1.17 -3.94
N VAL A 60 2.01 0.43 -4.77
CA VAL A 60 1.01 -0.59 -4.41
C VAL A 60 1.17 -1.83 -5.29
N ILE A 61 0.64 -2.97 -4.86
CA ILE A 61 0.66 -4.23 -5.63
C ILE A 61 -0.69 -4.98 -5.56
N PRO A 62 -1.08 -5.72 -6.62
CA PRO A 62 -2.32 -6.50 -6.66
C PRO A 62 -2.16 -7.86 -5.95
N LEU A 63 -2.47 -7.92 -4.66
CA LEU A 63 -2.23 -9.12 -3.83
C LEU A 63 -3.08 -10.35 -4.19
N GLN A 64 -4.13 -10.20 -5.01
CA GLN A 64 -4.99 -11.28 -5.49
C GLN A 64 -4.25 -12.31 -6.33
N ASP A 65 -3.27 -11.87 -7.11
CA ASP A 65 -2.46 -12.72 -7.97
C ASP A 65 -0.99 -12.55 -7.62
N THR A 66 -0.40 -13.61 -7.07
CA THR A 66 0.99 -13.65 -6.63
C THR A 66 1.97 -13.26 -7.76
N LYS A 67 1.72 -13.68 -9.00
CA LYS A 67 2.63 -13.42 -10.12
C LYS A 67 2.57 -11.97 -10.54
N GLU A 68 1.37 -11.40 -10.67
CA GLU A 68 1.21 -9.97 -11.00
C GLU A 68 1.69 -9.08 -9.83
N ALA A 69 1.52 -9.50 -8.58
CA ALA A 69 2.06 -8.80 -7.41
C ALA A 69 3.59 -8.69 -7.47
N ILE A 70 4.29 -9.81 -7.69
CA ILE A 70 5.75 -9.86 -7.79
C ILE A 70 6.26 -9.05 -8.99
N LYS A 71 5.60 -9.20 -10.15
CA LYS A 71 5.94 -8.45 -11.36
C LYS A 71 5.81 -6.94 -11.14
N GLU A 72 4.73 -6.51 -10.49
CA GLU A 72 4.50 -5.10 -10.19
C GLU A 72 5.44 -4.58 -9.11
N LEU A 73 5.82 -5.41 -8.14
CA LEU A 73 6.88 -5.08 -7.19
C LEU A 73 8.16 -4.70 -7.92
N HIS A 74 8.69 -5.58 -8.78
CA HIS A 74 9.90 -5.29 -9.54
C HIS A 74 9.78 -4.03 -10.39
N ARG A 75 8.69 -3.90 -11.15
CA ARG A 75 8.45 -2.74 -12.01
C ARG A 75 8.40 -1.43 -11.21
N SER A 76 7.73 -1.42 -10.06
CA SER A 76 7.65 -0.23 -9.21
C SER A 76 9.02 0.19 -8.68
N ARG A 77 9.87 -0.79 -8.35
CA ARG A 77 11.23 -0.57 -7.85
C ARG A 77 12.14 -0.03 -8.95
N GLU A 78 12.02 -0.55 -10.17
CA GLU A 78 12.70 -0.01 -11.36
C GLU A 78 12.28 1.45 -11.64
N LEU A 79 11.01 1.79 -11.38
CA LEU A 79 10.51 3.18 -11.46
C LEU A 79 10.93 4.06 -10.27
N GLY A 80 11.58 3.50 -9.25
CA GLY A 80 12.15 4.26 -8.14
C GLY A 80 11.27 4.35 -6.88
N SER A 81 10.24 3.49 -6.75
CA SER A 81 9.49 3.38 -5.49
C SER A 81 10.44 3.07 -4.33
N LYS A 82 10.20 3.62 -3.14
CA LYS A 82 11.03 3.39 -1.95
C LYS A 82 10.50 2.27 -1.06
N ALA A 83 9.21 2.03 -1.13
CA ALA A 83 8.48 1.00 -0.40
C ALA A 83 7.21 0.62 -1.19
N LEU A 84 6.45 -0.35 -0.69
CA LEU A 84 5.11 -0.65 -1.17
C LEU A 84 4.11 -0.60 -0.02
N ASN A 85 2.98 0.07 -0.25
CA ASN A 85 1.83 0.05 0.63
C ASN A 85 0.97 -1.17 0.30
N VAL A 86 0.56 -1.87 1.35
CA VAL A 86 -0.51 -2.87 1.32
C VAL A 86 -1.56 -2.45 2.34
N LYS A 87 -2.84 -2.77 2.07
CA LYS A 87 -3.88 -2.54 3.06
C LYS A 87 -3.56 -3.35 4.32
N ALA A 88 -3.66 -2.79 5.51
CA ALA A 88 -3.40 -3.53 6.75
C ALA A 88 -4.29 -4.78 6.91
N THR A 89 -5.50 -4.74 6.34
CA THR A 89 -6.39 -5.90 6.24
C THR A 89 -6.06 -6.72 4.99
N PRO A 90 -5.81 -8.04 5.12
CA PRO A 90 -5.48 -8.90 3.98
C PRO A 90 -6.67 -9.02 3.01
N ILE A 91 -6.42 -9.49 1.80
CA ILE A 91 -7.48 -9.71 0.79
C ILE A 91 -8.55 -10.70 1.30
N PRO A 92 -9.82 -10.55 0.88
CA PRO A 92 -10.91 -11.39 1.37
C PRO A 92 -10.62 -12.89 1.25
N GLY A 93 -10.95 -13.66 2.28
CA GLY A 93 -10.76 -15.11 2.32
C GLY A 93 -9.32 -15.56 2.64
N LYS A 94 -8.40 -14.64 2.91
CA LYS A 94 -7.03 -14.93 3.32
C LYS A 94 -6.64 -14.15 4.55
N GLU A 95 -5.78 -14.77 5.35
CA GLU A 95 -5.12 -14.15 6.50
C GLU A 95 -3.65 -13.91 6.16
N TRP A 96 -2.97 -12.98 6.84
CA TRP A 96 -1.57 -12.66 6.49
C TRP A 96 -0.58 -13.83 6.63
N TRP A 97 -0.95 -14.88 7.37
CA TRP A 97 -0.18 -16.13 7.47
C TRP A 97 -0.58 -17.21 6.46
N ASP A 98 -1.47 -16.90 5.50
CA ASP A 98 -1.83 -17.80 4.40
C ASP A 98 -0.63 -18.01 3.46
N PRO A 99 -0.28 -19.26 3.08
CA PRO A 99 0.86 -19.56 2.21
C PRO A 99 0.84 -18.86 0.85
N HIS A 100 -0.31 -18.31 0.42
CA HIS A 100 -0.42 -17.44 -0.75
C HIS A 100 0.54 -16.23 -0.71
N PHE A 101 0.80 -15.69 0.49
CA PHE A 101 1.66 -14.53 0.66
C PHE A 101 3.15 -14.88 0.81
N ASP A 102 3.50 -16.13 1.15
CA ASP A 102 4.90 -16.58 1.29
C ASP A 102 5.79 -16.19 0.11
N PRO A 103 5.44 -16.49 -1.17
CA PRO A 103 6.27 -16.08 -2.31
C PRO A 103 6.36 -14.56 -2.48
N ILE A 104 5.33 -13.81 -2.09
CA ILE A 104 5.34 -12.34 -2.16
C ILE A 104 6.31 -11.79 -1.10
N PHE A 105 6.22 -12.27 0.14
CA PHE A 105 7.10 -11.87 1.23
C PHE A 105 8.56 -12.26 0.99
N ALA A 106 8.80 -13.46 0.43
CA ALA A 106 10.14 -13.87 0.02
C ALA A 106 10.74 -12.91 -1.03
N GLU A 107 9.93 -12.38 -1.96
CA GLU A 107 10.41 -11.42 -2.95
C GLU A 107 10.63 -10.02 -2.35
N PHE A 108 9.80 -9.61 -1.38
CA PHE A 108 10.06 -8.40 -0.59
C PHE A 108 11.41 -8.47 0.15
N GLU A 109 11.69 -9.60 0.80
CA GLU A 109 12.97 -9.86 1.47
C GLU A 109 14.12 -9.83 0.47
N LYS A 110 14.03 -10.58 -0.63
CA LYS A 110 15.07 -10.68 -1.66
C LYS A 110 15.40 -9.34 -2.32
N THR A 111 14.41 -8.46 -2.47
CA THR A 111 14.60 -7.14 -3.07
C THR A 111 14.89 -6.03 -2.05
N GLU A 112 14.97 -6.40 -0.76
CA GLU A 112 15.11 -5.47 0.36
C GLU A 112 14.09 -4.31 0.29
N THR A 113 12.86 -4.64 -0.14
CA THR A 113 11.80 -3.65 -0.32
C THR A 113 10.98 -3.54 0.96
N PRO A 114 10.90 -2.35 1.60
CA PRO A 114 10.03 -2.17 2.76
C PRO A 114 8.55 -2.31 2.40
N ILE A 115 7.79 -2.93 3.30
CA ILE A 115 6.34 -3.02 3.27
C ILE A 115 5.77 -2.00 4.25
N ILE A 116 4.81 -1.19 3.82
CA ILE A 116 4.01 -0.32 4.67
C ILE A 116 2.62 -0.94 4.75
N PHE A 117 2.22 -1.41 5.92
CA PHE A 117 0.83 -1.80 6.16
C PHE A 117 0.06 -0.54 6.50
N HIS A 118 -0.90 -0.15 5.66
CA HIS A 118 -1.66 1.06 5.88
C HIS A 118 -3.14 0.72 5.95
N ASP A 119 -3.81 1.12 7.03
CA ASP A 119 -5.24 0.85 7.16
C ASP A 119 -6.10 1.89 6.44
N THR A 120 -7.28 1.50 5.99
CA THR A 120 -8.22 2.39 5.29
C THR A 120 -9.47 2.59 6.12
N LYS A 121 -10.47 3.33 5.61
CA LYS A 121 -11.74 3.48 6.32
C LYS A 121 -12.58 2.22 6.28
N THR A 122 -12.30 1.29 5.37
CA THR A 122 -13.24 0.25 4.98
C THR A 122 -12.71 -1.12 5.35
N GLY A 123 -13.50 -1.88 6.12
CA GLY A 123 -13.16 -3.26 6.46
C GLY A 123 -11.85 -3.40 7.22
N SER A 124 -11.50 -2.43 8.08
CA SER A 124 -10.36 -2.54 8.99
C SER A 124 -10.49 -3.78 9.87
N MET A 125 -9.39 -4.53 10.04
CA MET A 125 -9.34 -5.58 11.06
C MET A 125 -9.76 -5.01 12.42
N GLY A 126 -10.50 -5.81 13.21
CA GLY A 126 -10.95 -5.39 14.54
C GLY A 126 -12.08 -4.36 14.59
N HIS A 127 -12.55 -3.83 13.44
CA HIS A 127 -13.63 -2.84 13.40
C HIS A 127 -14.91 -3.36 14.09
N GLU A 128 -15.27 -4.62 13.86
CA GLU A 128 -16.47 -5.25 14.43
C GLU A 128 -16.49 -5.25 15.97
N ARG A 129 -15.31 -5.31 16.61
CA ARG A 129 -15.20 -5.29 18.08
C ARG A 129 -15.68 -3.99 18.70
N PHE A 130 -15.61 -2.89 17.93
CA PHE A 130 -15.95 -1.55 18.38
C PHE A 130 -16.89 -0.83 17.40
N ALA A 131 -17.73 -1.56 16.66
CA ALA A 131 -18.54 -1.02 15.57
C ALA A 131 -19.41 0.19 15.97
N ASN A 132 -19.83 0.26 17.24
CA ASN A 132 -20.67 1.34 17.77
C ASN A 132 -19.87 2.51 18.36
N ASN A 133 -18.54 2.50 18.29
CA ASN A 133 -17.68 3.55 18.84
C ASN A 133 -16.53 3.88 17.89
N PHE A 134 -16.67 5.00 17.17
CA PHE A 134 -15.69 5.50 16.22
C PHE A 134 -14.28 5.64 16.82
N PHE A 135 -14.17 6.19 18.03
CA PHE A 135 -12.86 6.41 18.65
C PHE A 135 -12.16 5.08 18.94
N PHE A 136 -12.87 4.10 19.49
CA PHE A 136 -12.25 2.79 19.76
C PHE A 136 -12.02 1.98 18.49
N SER A 137 -12.90 2.06 17.49
CA SER A 137 -12.68 1.37 16.21
C SER A 137 -11.47 1.91 15.46
N HIS A 138 -11.21 3.22 15.53
CA HIS A 138 -10.03 3.83 14.92
C HIS A 138 -8.76 3.68 15.77
N MET A 139 -8.80 3.96 17.08
CA MET A 139 -7.60 4.00 17.92
C MET A 139 -7.13 2.63 18.39
N VAL A 140 -8.05 1.67 18.54
CA VAL A 140 -7.77 0.35 19.14
C VAL A 140 -8.06 -0.79 18.16
N GLY A 141 -9.01 -0.61 17.25
CA GLY A 141 -9.35 -1.62 16.25
C GLY A 141 -8.22 -1.88 15.25
N ARG A 142 -7.47 -0.84 14.87
CA ARG A 142 -6.46 -0.86 13.80
C ARG A 142 -5.10 -1.30 14.32
N THR A 143 -4.94 -2.59 14.56
CA THR A 143 -3.76 -3.13 15.25
C THR A 143 -2.49 -3.23 14.40
N ILE A 144 -2.55 -2.93 13.11
CA ILE A 144 -1.41 -2.95 12.19
C ILE A 144 -1.44 -1.65 11.36
N GLU A 145 -0.41 -0.82 11.48
CA GLU A 145 -0.16 0.42 10.73
C GLU A 145 1.34 0.75 10.70
#